data_AF-A0A9X2G1N3-F1
#
_entry.id   AF-A0A9X2G1N3-F1
#
_cell.length_a   1.000
_cell.length_b   1.000
_cell.length_c   1.000
_cell.angle_alpha   90.00
_cell.angle_beta   90.00
_cell.angle_gamma   90.00
#
_symmetry.space_group_name_H-M   'P 1'
#
loop_
_entity.id
_entity.type
_entity.pdbx_description
1 polymer ?
#
loop_
_entity_poly.entity_id
_entity_poly.type
_entity_poly.pdbx_seq_one_letter_code
_entity_poly.pdbx_strand_id
1 'polypeptide(L)'
;MKIQFTTSKGNELLETLRSEGWKIKSQYSPLAFDKGIDYDRYELVLYEHKLLLEWNNWFEWELTGADDLLLKLQTRFGSELSQG
;
A
#
# COMPACT_ATOMS: atom_id res chain seq x y z
N MET A 1 -5.52 12.24 2.53
CA MET A 1 -4.74 11.74 3.68
C MET A 1 -3.70 10.71 3.22
N LYS A 2 -2.71 10.39 4.04
CA LYS A 2 -1.81 9.26 3.87
C LYS A 2 -1.71 8.49 5.20
N ILE A 3 -1.56 7.17 5.15
CA ILE A 3 -1.35 6.33 6.34
C ILE A 3 -0.11 5.46 6.13
N GLN A 4 0.61 5.15 7.21
CA GLN A 4 1.87 4.43 7.15
C GLN A 4 1.77 3.09 7.87
N PHE A 5 2.42 2.07 7.30
CA PHE A 5 2.53 0.74 7.87
C PHE A 5 3.99 0.30 7.90
N THR A 6 4.31 -0.52 8.89
CA THR A 6 5.59 -1.23 8.86
C THR A 6 5.67 -2.18 7.68
N THR A 7 6.88 -2.57 7.27
CA THR A 7 7.08 -3.48 6.13
C THR A 7 6.26 -4.77 6.30
N SER A 8 6.28 -5.35 7.50
CA SER A 8 5.50 -6.55 7.83
C SER A 8 3.99 -6.33 7.70
N LYS A 9 3.48 -5.23 8.26
CA LYS A 9 2.04 -4.89 8.22
C LYS A 9 1.54 -4.54 6.82
N GLY A 10 2.32 -3.81 6.04
CA GLY A 10 1.94 -3.49 4.67
C GLY A 10 1.99 -4.71 3.74
N ASN A 11 2.92 -5.65 3.97
CA ASN A 11 2.92 -6.94 3.26
C ASN A 11 1.67 -7.77 3.59
N GLU A 12 1.30 -7.85 4.88
CA GLU A 12 0.05 -8.50 5.33
C GLU A 12 -1.18 -7.85 4.67
N LEU A 13 -1.22 -6.53 4.64
CA LEU A 13 -2.29 -5.75 4.01
C LEU A 13 -2.36 -6.02 2.50
N LEU A 14 -1.23 -5.99 1.78
CA LEU A 14 -1.19 -6.23 0.33
C LEU A 14 -1.73 -7.62 -0.03
N GLU A 15 -1.28 -8.66 0.68
CA GLU A 15 -1.77 -10.03 0.45
C GLU A 15 -3.26 -10.17 0.80
N THR A 16 -3.70 -9.57 1.91
CA THR A 16 -5.11 -9.58 2.29
C THR A 16 -5.98 -8.90 1.23
N LEU A 17 -5.62 -7.70 0.78
CA LEU A 17 -6.37 -6.99 -0.27
C LEU A 17 -6.45 -7.83 -1.55
N ARG A 18 -5.34 -8.46 -1.97
CA ARG A 18 -5.34 -9.35 -3.15
C ARG A 18 -6.31 -10.52 -2.98
N SER A 19 -6.34 -11.15 -1.80
CA SER A 19 -7.29 -12.23 -1.50
C SER A 19 -8.75 -11.77 -1.48
N GLU A 20 -8.99 -10.49 -1.18
CA GLU A 20 -10.32 -9.86 -1.19
C GLU A 20 -10.75 -9.36 -2.57
N GLY A 21 -9.97 -9.66 -3.61
CA GLY A 21 -10.30 -9.36 -4.99
C GLY A 21 -9.77 -8.02 -5.50
N TRP A 22 -8.95 -7.30 -4.73
CA TRP A 22 -8.19 -6.18 -5.26
C TRP A 22 -7.21 -6.66 -6.31
N LYS A 23 -7.17 -5.95 -7.45
CA LYS A 23 -6.31 -6.29 -8.58
C LYS A 23 -5.16 -5.29 -8.69
N ILE A 24 -3.97 -5.79 -8.98
CA ILE A 24 -2.83 -4.94 -9.35
C ILE A 24 -3.10 -4.37 -10.74
N LYS A 25 -3.35 -3.06 -10.80
CA LYS A 25 -3.52 -2.33 -12.05
C LYS A 25 -2.19 -1.94 -12.66
N SER A 26 -1.26 -1.47 -11.83
CA SER A 26 0.12 -1.18 -12.20
C SER A 26 1.04 -1.45 -11.02
N GLN A 27 2.31 -1.73 -11.30
CA GLN A 27 3.32 -1.93 -10.27
C GLN A 27 4.66 -1.39 -10.74
N TYR A 28 5.54 -1.08 -9.80
CA TYR A 28 6.93 -0.81 -10.10
C TYR A 28 7.55 -1.99 -10.85
N SER A 29 8.39 -1.70 -11.84
CA SER A 29 8.85 -2.67 -12.82
C SER A 29 9.42 -3.92 -12.14
N PRO A 30 8.91 -5.12 -12.44
CA PRO A 30 9.45 -6.37 -11.90
C PRO A 30 10.93 -6.62 -12.24
N LEU A 31 11.44 -5.92 -13.25
CA LEU A 31 12.82 -6.02 -13.73
C LEU A 31 13.72 -4.90 -13.17
N ALA A 32 13.19 -3.98 -12.37
CA ALA A 32 14.00 -2.94 -11.75
C ALA A 32 14.91 -3.56 -10.68
N PHE A 33 16.19 -3.23 -10.72
CA PHE A 33 17.21 -3.82 -9.86
C PHE A 33 17.04 -3.45 -8.38
N ASP A 34 16.35 -2.35 -8.11
CA ASP A 34 16.10 -1.76 -6.79
C ASP A 34 14.72 -2.15 -6.22
N LYS A 35 13.94 -2.95 -6.96
CA LYS A 35 12.60 -3.38 -6.54
C LYS A 35 12.67 -4.21 -5.26
N GLY A 36 11.96 -3.76 -4.22
CA GLY A 36 11.95 -4.41 -2.91
C GLY A 36 13.28 -4.32 -2.14
N ILE A 37 14.21 -3.49 -2.62
CA ILE A 37 15.47 -3.18 -1.96
C ILE A 37 15.45 -1.72 -1.49
N ASP A 38 15.30 -0.79 -2.43
CA ASP A 38 15.19 0.65 -2.13
C ASP A 38 13.77 1.17 -2.36
N TYR A 39 13.02 0.54 -3.27
CA TYR A 39 11.69 1.03 -3.65
C TYR A 39 10.75 -0.09 -4.13
N ASP A 40 9.46 0.06 -3.84
CA ASP A 40 8.41 -0.68 -4.53
C ASP A 40 7.12 0.16 -4.61
N ARG A 41 6.23 -0.16 -5.56
CA ARG A 41 4.97 0.53 -5.74
C ARG A 41 3.92 -0.38 -6.34
N TYR A 42 2.70 -0.32 -5.82
CA TYR A 42 1.54 -1.04 -6.33
C TYR A 42 0.34 -0.09 -6.42
N GLU A 43 -0.28 -0.01 -7.60
CA GLU A 43 -1.62 0.56 -7.75
C GLU A 43 -2.63 -0.59 -7.74
N LEU A 44 -3.46 -0.64 -6.70
CA LEU A 44 -4.53 -1.62 -6.56
C LEU A 44 -5.88 -1.00 -6.91
N VAL A 45 -6.76 -1.79 -7.53
CA VAL A 45 -8.13 -1.39 -7.86
C VAL A 45 -9.15 -2.44 -7.45
N LEU A 46 -10.30 -1.97 -6.96
CA LEU A 46 -11.48 -2.78 -6.67
C LEU A 46 -12.73 -1.95 -7.01
N TYR A 47 -13.47 -2.36 -8.04
CA TYR A 47 -14.56 -1.58 -8.63
C TYR A 47 -14.12 -0.15 -8.98
N GLU A 48 -14.69 0.86 -8.33
CA GLU A 48 -14.37 2.29 -8.51
C GLU A 48 -13.26 2.79 -7.57
N HIS A 49 -12.84 1.98 -6.60
CA HIS A 49 -11.81 2.35 -5.64
C HIS A 49 -10.41 2.12 -6.20
N LYS A 50 -9.49 3.00 -5.81
CA LYS A 50 -8.06 2.92 -6.11
C LYS A 50 -7.26 3.12 -4.83
N LEU A 51 -6.24 2.31 -4.66
CA LEU A 51 -5.24 2.45 -3.62
C LEU A 51 -3.87 2.48 -4.26
N LEU A 52 -3.02 3.38 -3.78
CA LEU A 52 -1.62 3.40 -4.13
C LEU A 52 -0.80 3.08 -2.88
N LEU A 53 0.00 2.02 -2.99
CA LEU A 53 0.94 1.57 -1.99
C LEU A 53 2.34 1.89 -2.52
N GLU A 54 3.10 2.63 -1.75
CA GLU A 54 4.50 2.93 -2.03
C GLU A 54 5.34 2.42 -0.88
N TRP A 55 6.43 1.74 -1.18
CA TRP A 55 7.39 1.28 -0.20
C TRP A 55 8.76 1.84 -0.51
N ASN A 56 9.47 2.26 0.52
CA ASN A 56 10.91 2.48 0.41
C ASN A 56 11.61 2.02 1.70
N ASN A 57 12.92 1.85 1.64
CA ASN A 57 13.72 1.38 2.77
C ASN A 57 13.88 2.38 3.93
N TRP A 58 13.38 3.61 3.80
CA TRP A 58 13.45 4.64 4.84
C TRP A 58 12.14 4.75 5.64
N PHE A 59 11.01 4.72 4.93
CA PHE A 59 9.67 5.01 5.45
C PHE A 59 8.74 3.80 5.40
N GLU A 60 9.20 2.66 4.88
CA GLU A 60 8.39 1.46 4.70
C GLU A 60 7.14 1.76 3.85
N TRP A 61 5.95 1.23 4.21
CA TRP A 61 4.75 1.36 3.38
C TRP A 61 3.98 2.64 3.67
N GLU A 62 3.77 3.46 2.64
CA GLU A 62 2.79 4.54 2.61
C GLU A 62 1.60 4.17 1.73
N LEU A 63 0.39 4.40 2.25
CA LEU A 63 -0.87 4.19 1.55
C LEU A 63 -1.56 5.52 1.25
N THR A 64 -1.98 5.67 0.00
CA THR A 64 -2.76 6.82 -0.47
C THR A 64 -4.01 6.36 -1.22
N GLY A 65 -5.10 7.11 -1.07
CA GLY A 65 -6.41 6.72 -1.58
C GLY A 65 -7.51 7.64 -1.05
N ALA A 66 -8.77 7.25 -1.26
CA ALA A 66 -9.91 7.97 -0.69
C ALA A 66 -9.88 7.92 0.84
N ASP A 67 -10.16 9.05 1.50
CA ASP A 67 -10.01 9.16 2.96
C ASP A 67 -10.88 8.16 3.73
N ASP A 68 -12.11 7.90 3.28
CA ASP A 68 -13.01 6.92 3.91
C ASP A 68 -12.44 5.48 3.85
N LEU A 69 -11.80 5.14 2.73
CA LEU A 69 -11.15 3.86 2.53
C LEU A 69 -9.89 3.75 3.40
N LEU A 70 -9.07 4.80 3.45
CA LEU A 70 -7.88 4.82 4.30
C LEU A 70 -8.25 4.70 5.78
N LEU A 71 -9.29 5.38 6.26
CA LEU A 71 -9.78 5.25 7.63
C LEU A 71 -10.25 3.82 7.95
N LYS A 72 -10.95 3.16 7.01
CA LYS A 72 -11.36 1.75 7.15
C LYS A 72 -10.13 0.83 7.26
N LEU A 73 -9.13 1.01 6.41
CA LEU A 73 -7.91 0.21 6.41
C LEU A 73 -7.06 0.44 7.66
N GLN A 74 -6.90 1.70 8.08
CA GLN A 74 -6.23 2.07 9.33
C GLN A 74 -6.90 1.38 10.53
N THR A 75 -8.22 1.47 10.64
CA THR A 75 -8.98 0.84 11.73
C THR A 75 -8.83 -0.68 11.74
N ARG A 76 -8.84 -1.30 10.55
CA ARG A 76 -8.81 -2.75 10.41
C ARG A 76 -7.45 -3.37 10.68
N PHE A 77 -6.38 -2.77 10.16
CA PHE A 77 -5.04 -3.36 10.17
C PHE A 77 -4.13 -2.79 11.26
N GLY A 78 -4.52 -1.65 11.85
CA GLY A 78 -3.68 -0.87 12.76
C GLY A 78 -2.59 -0.14 11.99
N SER A 79 -2.65 1.18 11.95
CA SER A 79 -1.66 2.02 11.23
C SER A 79 -1.44 3.35 11.94
N GLU A 80 -0.29 3.96 11.68
CA GLU A 80 0.01 5.33 12.11
C GLU A 80 -0.38 6.32 11.01
N LEU A 81 -0.69 7.57 11.39
CA LEU A 81 -0.79 8.66 10.41
C LEU A 81 0.63 8.97 9.92
N SER A 82 0.83 9.03 8.61
CA SER A 82 2.13 9.45 8.08
C SER A 82 2.36 10.93 8.41
N GLN A 83 3.53 11.27 8.94
CA GLN A 83 3.97 12.67 9.04
C GLN A 83 4.24 13.15 7.61
N GLY A 84 3.47 14.14 7.15
CA GLY A 84 3.62 14.75 5.83
C GLY A 84 4.79 15.72 5.77
#